data_AF-A0A6G0Q3B0-F1
#
_entry.id   AF-A0A6G0Q3B0-F1
#
_cell.length_a   1.000
_cell.length_b   1.000
_cell.length_c   1.000
_cell.angle_alpha   90.00
_cell.angle_beta   90.00
_cell.angle_gamma   90.00
#
_symmetry.space_group_name_H-M   'P 1'
#
loop_
_entity.id
_entity.type
_entity.pdbx_description
1 polymer ?
#
loop_
_entity_poly.entity_id
_entity_poly.type
_entity_poly.pdbx_seq_one_letter_code
_entity_poly.pdbx_strand_id
1 'polypeptide(L)'
;MKEQRETAARATVSTPSTPRVESLKLHVNSYVGREGEPLLRWLVEVDTAITARRIVDPLSKVAFAMSCLGGRARSWAYGRRPTDPTCFSTYEVFKEELRQAFEPPQNEFRSRAEFLDLQQGKHDVYAYAQRARYLVSNIITNPIDEATKVVTFMNGLKDGPVKTYLFREYPSTLESAITLAM
;
A
#
# COMPACT_ATOMS: atom_id res chain seq x y z
N MET A 1 -15.67 60.43 -51.84
CA MET A 1 -15.96 60.30 -50.39
C MET A 1 -16.77 59.03 -50.23
N LYS A 2 -16.18 57.88 -49.89
CA LYS A 2 -15.82 57.40 -48.54
C LYS A 2 -17.06 57.31 -47.63
N GLU A 3 -17.59 56.11 -47.44
CA GLU A 3 -17.73 55.54 -46.09
C GLU A 3 -17.94 54.02 -46.15
N GLN A 4 -16.90 53.29 -45.75
CA GLN A 4 -16.97 51.91 -45.29
C GLN A 4 -17.73 51.89 -43.96
N ARG A 5 -18.65 50.93 -43.78
CA ARG A 5 -19.11 50.54 -42.45
C ARG A 5 -19.03 49.03 -42.30
N GLU A 6 -17.85 48.62 -41.86
CA GLU A 6 -17.55 47.31 -41.31
C GLU A 6 -18.02 47.30 -39.85
N THR A 7 -18.72 46.26 -39.40
CA THR A 7 -18.84 45.99 -37.95
C THR A 7 -19.18 44.53 -37.65
N ALA A 8 -18.12 43.80 -37.28
CA ALA A 8 -18.01 42.83 -36.21
C ALA A 8 -18.92 41.58 -36.22
N ALA A 9 -18.44 40.53 -36.89
CA ALA A 9 -18.74 39.16 -36.49
C ALA A 9 -18.12 38.90 -35.10
N ARG A 10 -18.98 38.67 -34.10
CA ARG A 10 -18.59 38.31 -32.73
C ARG A 10 -18.00 36.90 -32.76
N ALA A 11 -16.68 36.79 -32.88
CA ALA A 11 -15.98 35.54 -32.64
C ALA A 11 -16.17 35.13 -31.17
N THR A 12 -16.96 34.08 -30.94
CA THR A 12 -16.98 33.38 -29.67
C THR A 12 -15.60 32.77 -29.45
N VAL A 13 -14.86 33.34 -28.50
CA VAL A 13 -13.61 32.78 -28.00
C VAL A 13 -13.93 31.43 -27.37
N SER A 14 -13.60 30.36 -28.09
CA SER A 14 -13.56 29.00 -27.55
C SER A 14 -12.49 28.97 -26.47
N THR A 15 -12.91 28.96 -25.21
CA THR A 15 -12.01 28.66 -24.10
C THR A 15 -11.45 27.25 -24.32
N PRO A 16 -10.12 27.04 -24.26
CA PRO A 16 -9.57 25.70 -24.36
C PRO A 16 -10.08 24.89 -23.17
N SER A 17 -10.97 23.94 -23.44
CA SER A 17 -11.44 22.98 -22.47
C SER A 17 -10.23 22.17 -21.99
N THR A 18 -9.80 22.42 -20.76
CA THR A 18 -8.86 21.54 -20.07
C THR A 18 -9.42 20.13 -20.12
N PRO A 19 -8.64 19.12 -20.56
CA PRO A 19 -9.13 17.75 -20.58
C PRO A 19 -9.55 17.38 -19.15
N ARG A 20 -10.83 17.04 -18.96
CA ARG A 20 -11.31 16.49 -17.70
C ARG A 20 -10.56 15.19 -17.48
N VAL A 21 -9.53 15.22 -16.64
CA VAL A 21 -8.77 14.02 -16.36
C VAL A 21 -9.65 13.10 -15.53
N GLU A 22 -9.97 11.94 -16.10
CA GLU A 22 -10.90 10.97 -15.52
C GLU A 22 -10.37 10.39 -14.20
N SER A 23 -11.26 10.25 -13.22
CA SER A 23 -10.98 9.56 -11.96
C SER A 23 -11.25 8.07 -12.10
N LEU A 24 -10.32 7.21 -11.70
CA LEU A 24 -10.49 5.76 -11.74
C LEU A 24 -11.10 5.25 -10.43
N LYS A 25 -12.13 4.40 -10.53
CA LYS A 25 -12.76 3.74 -9.38
C LYS A 25 -12.13 2.37 -9.15
N LEU A 26 -11.07 2.32 -8.36
CA LEU A 26 -10.45 1.05 -7.97
C LEU A 26 -11.28 0.34 -6.89
N HIS A 27 -11.47 -0.98 -7.04
CA HIS A 27 -12.02 -1.80 -5.97
C HIS A 27 -10.98 -1.95 -4.85
N VAL A 28 -11.43 -1.89 -3.60
CA VAL A 28 -10.60 -2.12 -2.42
C VAL A 28 -11.28 -3.21 -1.61
N ASN A 29 -10.54 -4.26 -1.26
CA ASN A 29 -11.07 -5.34 -0.45
C ASN A 29 -11.47 -4.82 0.94
N SER A 30 -12.49 -5.44 1.54
CA SER A 30 -12.93 -5.01 2.86
C SER A 30 -11.95 -5.49 3.93
N TYR A 31 -11.43 -4.57 4.75
CA TYR A 31 -10.66 -4.94 5.94
C TYR A 31 -11.59 -5.25 7.11
N VAL A 32 -11.57 -6.49 7.57
CA VAL A 32 -12.51 -7.00 8.58
C VAL A 32 -11.97 -6.76 10.00
N GLY A 33 -10.65 -6.67 10.17
CA GLY A 33 -9.97 -6.58 11.45
C GLY A 33 -9.82 -7.95 12.11
N ARG A 34 -9.51 -9.01 11.35
CA ARG A 34 -9.16 -10.34 11.89
C ARG A 34 -7.69 -10.37 12.32
N GLU A 35 -7.37 -11.26 13.25
CA GLU A 35 -5.98 -11.52 13.63
C GLU A 35 -5.21 -12.06 12.41
N GLY A 36 -4.03 -11.51 12.16
CA GLY A 36 -3.19 -11.85 11.00
C GLY A 36 -3.67 -11.27 9.66
N GLU A 37 -4.78 -10.52 9.62
CA GLU A 37 -5.20 -9.81 8.41
C GLU A 37 -4.22 -8.67 8.11
N PRO A 38 -3.71 -8.53 6.86
CA PRO A 38 -2.59 -7.65 6.57
C PRO A 38 -3.02 -6.17 6.46
N LEU A 39 -3.21 -5.52 7.61
CA LEU A 39 -3.65 -4.12 7.71
C LEU A 39 -2.81 -3.16 6.85
N LEU A 40 -1.49 -3.30 6.91
CA LEU A 40 -0.57 -2.42 6.19
C LEU A 40 -0.73 -2.54 4.66
N ARG A 41 -0.91 -3.76 4.16
CA ARG A 41 -1.21 -4.00 2.73
C ARG A 41 -2.54 -3.38 2.32
N TRP A 42 -3.57 -3.56 3.16
CA TRP A 42 -4.87 -2.95 2.89
C TRP A 42 -4.78 -1.42 2.86
N LEU A 43 -4.01 -0.79 3.74
CA LEU A 43 -3.77 0.66 3.70
C LEU A 43 -3.13 1.10 2.37
N VAL A 44 -2.20 0.32 1.81
CA VAL A 44 -1.62 0.59 0.48
C VAL A 44 -2.69 0.50 -0.63
N GLU A 45 -3.61 -0.47 -0.57
CA GLU A 45 -4.74 -0.55 -1.51
C GLU A 45 -5.65 0.69 -1.42
N VAL A 46 -5.96 1.14 -0.19
CA VAL A 46 -6.75 2.34 0.06
C VAL A 46 -6.03 3.59 -0.45
N ASP A 47 -4.73 3.75 -0.18
CA ASP A 47 -3.92 4.88 -0.64
C ASP A 47 -3.86 4.96 -2.16
N THR A 48 -3.70 3.81 -2.82
CA THR A 48 -3.74 3.68 -4.27
C THR A 48 -5.10 4.11 -4.81
N ALA A 49 -6.19 3.66 -4.17
CA ALA A 49 -7.54 4.01 -4.56
C ALA A 49 -7.89 5.49 -4.31
N ILE A 50 -7.42 6.10 -3.22
CA ILE A 50 -7.54 7.53 -2.92
C ILE A 50 -6.86 8.34 -4.03
N THR A 51 -5.64 7.93 -4.40
CA THR A 51 -4.84 8.59 -5.44
C THR A 51 -5.52 8.48 -6.81
N ALA A 52 -5.97 7.28 -7.19
CA ALA A 52 -6.66 7.02 -8.45
C ALA A 52 -8.01 7.76 -8.56
N ARG A 53 -8.72 7.89 -7.43
CA ARG A 53 -9.97 8.65 -7.31
C ARG A 53 -9.77 10.15 -7.15
N ARG A 54 -8.54 10.62 -6.90
CA ARG A 54 -8.18 12.02 -6.65
C ARG A 54 -8.93 12.64 -5.47
N ILE A 55 -9.08 11.87 -4.38
CA ILE A 55 -9.70 12.37 -3.15
C ILE A 55 -8.69 13.26 -2.43
N VAL A 56 -8.92 14.58 -2.44
CA VAL A 56 -8.00 15.56 -1.83
C VAL A 56 -8.40 15.87 -0.39
N ASP A 57 -9.69 16.13 -0.16
CA ASP A 57 -10.22 16.54 1.14
C ASP A 57 -9.95 15.50 2.25
N PRO A 58 -9.35 15.90 3.40
CA PRO A 58 -9.00 14.98 4.48
C PRO A 58 -10.18 14.16 5.01
N LEU A 59 -11.34 14.79 5.19
CA LEU A 59 -12.52 14.09 5.72
C LEU A 59 -13.11 13.11 4.71
N SER A 60 -13.03 13.45 3.41
CA SER A 60 -13.42 12.56 2.32
C SER A 60 -12.50 11.34 2.22
N LYS A 61 -11.19 11.50 2.46
CA LYS A 61 -10.25 10.37 2.55
C LYS A 61 -10.63 9.42 3.69
N VAL A 62 -10.91 9.97 4.87
CA VAL A 62 -11.38 9.20 6.03
C VAL A 62 -12.70 8.49 5.74
N ALA A 63 -13.70 9.21 5.21
CA ALA A 63 -15.00 8.64 4.90
C ALA A 63 -14.90 7.50 3.87
N PHE A 64 -14.06 7.68 2.85
CA PHE A 64 -13.77 6.64 1.88
C PHE A 64 -13.08 5.43 2.51
N ALA A 65 -12.02 5.62 3.30
CA ALA A 65 -11.32 4.53 3.97
C ALA A 65 -12.23 3.75 4.95
N MET A 66 -13.06 4.46 5.73
CA MET A 66 -14.07 3.85 6.59
C MET A 66 -15.10 3.03 5.80
N SER A 67 -15.48 3.48 4.60
CA SER A 67 -16.41 2.74 3.73
C SER A 67 -15.85 1.39 3.26
N CYS A 68 -14.52 1.24 3.24
CA CYS A 68 -13.81 0.01 2.92
C CYS A 68 -13.64 -0.92 4.14
N LEU A 69 -14.13 -0.54 5.34
CA LEU A 69 -14.08 -1.40 6.51
C LEU A 69 -15.27 -2.36 6.58
N GLY A 70 -14.99 -3.57 7.07
CA GLY A 70 -15.95 -4.63 7.36
C GLY A 70 -15.83 -5.12 8.79
N GLY A 71 -16.74 -6.02 9.18
CA GLY A 71 -16.73 -6.72 10.48
C GLY A 71 -16.35 -5.86 11.69
N ARG A 72 -15.33 -6.30 12.44
CA ARG A 72 -14.90 -5.66 13.69
C ARG A 72 -14.31 -4.28 13.45
N ALA A 73 -13.56 -4.10 12.36
CA ALA A 73 -12.98 -2.81 12.01
C ALA A 73 -14.05 -1.76 11.71
N ARG A 74 -15.13 -2.15 11.02
CA ARG A 74 -16.28 -1.28 10.79
C ARG A 74 -16.98 -0.89 12.08
N SER A 75 -17.28 -1.86 12.94
CA SER A 75 -17.93 -1.61 14.24
C SER A 75 -17.09 -0.67 15.12
N TRP A 76 -15.78 -0.87 15.16
CA TRP A 76 -14.85 0.00 15.86
C TRP A 76 -14.89 1.44 15.31
N ALA A 77 -14.74 1.60 13.99
CA ALA A 77 -14.65 2.93 13.38
C ALA A 77 -15.95 3.74 13.52
N TYR A 78 -17.10 3.11 13.29
CA TYR A 78 -18.41 3.78 13.41
C TYR A 78 -18.89 3.92 14.85
N GLY A 79 -18.42 3.08 15.78
CA GLY A 79 -18.73 3.20 17.21
C GLY A 79 -18.16 4.45 17.88
N ARG A 80 -17.12 5.08 17.30
CA ARG A 80 -16.49 6.30 17.84
C ARG A 80 -17.11 7.60 17.32
N ARG A 81 -17.86 7.56 16.21
CA ARG A 81 -18.51 8.74 15.61
C ARG A 81 -19.62 9.39 16.46
N PRO A 82 -20.49 8.65 17.18
CA PRO A 82 -21.56 9.27 17.96
C PRO A 82 -21.07 10.21 19.06
N THR A 83 -19.86 9.98 19.58
CA THR A 83 -19.26 10.78 20.66
C THR A 83 -18.41 11.94 20.15
N ASP A 84 -17.91 11.86 18.91
CA ASP A 84 -17.08 12.91 18.30
C ASP A 84 -17.18 12.85 16.76
N PRO A 85 -17.86 13.81 16.12
CA PRO A 85 -17.96 13.91 14.66
C PRO A 85 -16.60 14.11 13.97
N THR A 86 -15.59 14.55 14.70
CA THR A 86 -14.22 14.81 14.24
C THR A 86 -13.20 13.80 14.77
N CYS A 87 -13.66 12.66 15.30
CA CYS A 87 -12.79 11.61 15.90
C CYS A 87 -11.58 11.24 15.03
N PHE A 88 -11.74 11.33 13.71
CA PHE A 88 -10.66 11.21 12.73
C PHE A 88 -10.51 12.53 11.96
N SER A 89 -9.82 13.50 12.55
CA SER A 89 -9.64 14.84 11.98
C SER A 89 -8.82 14.85 10.68
N THR A 90 -7.96 13.85 10.49
CA THR A 90 -7.17 13.65 9.28
C THR A 90 -7.05 12.17 8.93
N TYR A 91 -6.71 11.88 7.67
CA TYR A 91 -6.44 10.53 7.22
C TYR A 91 -5.23 9.90 7.94
N GLU A 92 -4.24 10.68 8.35
CA GLU A 92 -3.08 10.14 9.06
C GLU A 92 -3.44 9.74 10.49
N VAL A 93 -4.26 10.54 11.17
CA VAL A 93 -4.82 10.18 12.49
C VAL A 93 -5.64 8.89 12.39
N PHE A 94 -6.47 8.76 11.34
CA PHE A 94 -7.23 7.52 11.11
C PHE A 94 -6.31 6.31 10.93
N LYS A 95 -5.25 6.40 10.13
CA LYS A 95 -4.29 5.29 9.95
C LYS A 95 -3.61 4.91 11.26
N GLU A 96 -3.16 5.88 12.04
CA GLU A 96 -2.50 5.62 13.32
C GLU A 96 -3.44 4.95 14.33
N GLU A 97 -4.66 5.47 14.51
CA GLU A 97 -5.61 4.86 15.43
C GLU A 97 -6.07 3.47 14.97
N LEU A 98 -6.23 3.26 13.65
CA LEU A 98 -6.57 1.95 13.10
C LEU A 98 -5.44 0.93 13.33
N ARG A 99 -4.17 1.35 13.18
CA ARG A 99 -3.00 0.55 13.53
C ARG A 99 -2.99 0.20 15.01
N GLN A 100 -3.17 1.18 15.90
CA GLN A 100 -3.22 0.93 17.33
C GLN A 100 -4.34 -0.05 17.74
N ALA A 101 -5.47 -0.03 17.03
CA ALA A 101 -6.61 -0.89 17.34
C ALA A 101 -6.47 -2.32 16.81
N PHE A 102 -5.81 -2.54 15.68
CA PHE A 102 -5.83 -3.84 14.98
C PHE A 102 -4.45 -4.44 14.68
N GLU A 103 -3.39 -3.65 14.75
CA GLU A 103 -2.04 -4.18 14.59
C GLU A 103 -1.61 -4.89 15.88
N PRO A 104 -1.09 -6.13 15.81
CA PRO A 104 -0.55 -6.79 16.97
C PRO A 104 0.56 -5.94 17.62
N PRO A 105 0.67 -5.91 18.95
CA PRO A 105 1.78 -5.23 19.61
C PRO A 105 3.12 -5.69 19.05
N GLN A 106 3.99 -4.73 18.71
CA GLN A 106 5.32 -4.98 18.16
C GLN A 106 5.30 -5.75 16.81
N ASN A 107 4.28 -5.57 15.97
CA ASN A 107 4.16 -6.27 14.68
C ASN A 107 5.41 -6.16 13.79
N GLU A 108 6.01 -4.96 13.68
CA GLU A 108 7.25 -4.79 12.90
C GLU A 108 8.42 -5.57 13.50
N PHE A 109 8.53 -5.59 14.84
CA PHE A 109 9.58 -6.37 15.51
C PHE A 109 9.38 -7.87 15.27
N ARG A 110 8.14 -8.36 15.37
CA ARG A 110 7.79 -9.76 15.08
C ARG A 110 8.08 -10.12 13.63
N SER A 111 7.67 -9.29 12.68
CA SER A 111 7.92 -9.50 11.25
C SER A 111 9.42 -9.46 10.93
N ARG A 112 10.18 -8.56 11.58
CA ARG A 112 11.64 -8.51 11.46
C ARG A 112 12.30 -9.77 12.00
N ALA A 113 11.93 -10.20 13.21
CA ALA A 113 12.47 -11.42 13.81
C ALA A 113 12.17 -12.63 12.93
N GLU A 114 10.92 -12.78 12.49
CA GLU A 114 10.52 -13.90 11.62
C GLU A 114 11.23 -13.85 10.26
N PHE A 115 11.47 -12.65 9.70
CA PHE A 115 12.23 -12.53 8.47
C PHE A 115 13.68 -12.98 8.66
N LEU A 116 14.34 -12.54 9.73
CA LEU A 116 15.73 -12.91 10.02
C LEU A 116 15.90 -14.40 10.30
N ASP A 117 14.88 -15.05 10.85
CA ASP A 117 14.84 -16.49 11.11
C ASP A 117 14.25 -17.29 9.92
N LEU A 118 13.95 -16.65 8.80
CA LEU A 118 13.22 -17.26 7.69
C LEU A 118 14.00 -18.43 7.06
N GLN A 119 13.34 -19.58 6.91
CA GLN A 119 13.88 -20.78 6.29
C GLN A 119 12.90 -21.36 5.27
N GLN A 120 13.41 -21.84 4.13
CA GLN A 120 12.59 -22.45 3.08
C GLN A 120 11.85 -23.69 3.61
N GLY A 121 12.47 -24.47 4.50
CA GLY A 121 11.79 -25.54 5.24
C GLY A 121 11.25 -26.64 4.32
N LYS A 122 9.94 -26.82 4.21
CA LYS A 122 9.32 -27.78 3.26
C LYS A 122 8.70 -27.11 2.03
N HIS A 123 8.68 -25.79 2.00
CA HIS A 123 8.04 -25.01 0.96
C HIS A 123 8.86 -25.07 -0.34
N ASP A 124 8.18 -24.90 -1.47
CA ASP A 124 8.84 -24.60 -2.74
C ASP A 124 9.45 -23.17 -2.71
N VAL A 125 10.27 -22.86 -3.71
CA VAL A 125 10.98 -21.58 -3.77
C VAL A 125 10.01 -20.41 -3.92
N TYR A 126 8.90 -20.61 -4.63
CA TYR A 126 7.90 -19.56 -4.84
C TYR A 126 7.20 -19.16 -3.54
N ALA A 127 6.67 -20.12 -2.79
CA ALA A 127 6.02 -19.90 -1.51
C ALA A 127 6.98 -19.28 -0.49
N TYR A 128 8.23 -19.73 -0.47
CA TYR A 128 9.30 -19.13 0.34
C TYR A 128 9.55 -17.66 -0.03
N ALA A 129 9.67 -17.35 -1.32
CA ALA A 129 9.83 -15.99 -1.81
C ALA A 129 8.64 -15.09 -1.47
N GLN A 130 7.42 -15.59 -1.59
CA GLN A 130 6.22 -14.84 -1.18
C GLN A 130 6.21 -14.58 0.34
N ARG A 131 6.67 -15.54 1.16
CA ARG A 131 6.80 -15.32 2.62
C ARG A 131 7.83 -14.23 2.92
N ALA A 132 8.99 -14.25 2.25
CA ALA A 132 10.01 -13.22 2.38
C ALA A 132 9.44 -11.82 2.04
N ARG A 133 8.78 -11.68 0.89
CA ARG A 133 8.13 -10.42 0.48
C ARG A 133 7.09 -9.95 1.50
N TYR A 134 6.26 -10.87 1.98
CA TYR A 134 5.24 -10.56 2.97
C TYR A 134 5.85 -9.99 4.26
N LEU A 135 6.86 -10.66 4.82
CA LEU A 135 7.48 -10.23 6.07
C LEU A 135 8.19 -8.89 5.93
N VAL A 136 8.91 -8.67 4.82
CA VAL A 136 9.53 -7.37 4.52
C VAL A 136 8.47 -6.28 4.35
N SER A 137 7.33 -6.58 3.71
CA SER A 137 6.25 -5.61 3.50
C SER A 137 5.56 -5.14 4.79
N ASN A 138 5.70 -5.90 5.88
CA ASN A 138 5.16 -5.52 7.19
C ASN A 138 6.09 -4.59 7.99
N ILE A 139 7.29 -4.28 7.50
CA ILE A 139 8.30 -3.46 8.20
C ILE A 139 8.41 -2.11 7.48
N ILE A 140 7.69 -1.10 7.96
CA ILE A 140 7.57 0.20 7.27
C ILE A 140 8.43 1.27 7.92
N THR A 141 8.42 1.39 9.24
CA THR A 141 9.04 2.55 9.93
C THR A 141 10.56 2.53 9.86
N ASN A 142 11.17 1.35 10.01
CA ASN A 142 12.62 1.15 9.94
C ASN A 142 12.92 -0.03 9.01
N PRO A 143 12.89 0.17 7.69
CA PRO A 143 13.07 -0.92 6.73
C PRO A 143 14.44 -1.58 6.92
N ILE A 144 14.48 -2.91 6.71
CA ILE A 144 15.74 -3.65 6.67
C ILE A 144 16.54 -3.18 5.43
N ASP A 145 17.86 -3.09 5.53
CA ASP A 145 18.70 -2.79 4.37
C ASP A 145 18.71 -3.96 3.37
N GLU A 146 18.95 -3.66 2.09
CA GLU A 146 18.89 -4.67 1.04
C GLU A 146 19.94 -5.77 1.21
N ALA A 147 21.14 -5.46 1.72
CA ALA A 147 22.18 -6.46 1.91
C ALA A 147 21.74 -7.50 2.95
N THR A 148 21.19 -7.07 4.08
CA THR A 148 20.61 -7.96 5.09
C THR A 148 19.45 -8.77 4.53
N LYS A 149 18.57 -8.17 3.71
CA LYS A 149 17.48 -8.92 3.07
C LYS A 149 17.97 -10.03 2.14
N VAL A 150 18.92 -9.72 1.28
CA VAL A 150 19.52 -10.67 0.33
C VAL A 150 20.19 -11.81 1.08
N VAL A 151 21.07 -11.50 2.04
CA VAL A 151 21.81 -12.50 2.80
C VAL A 151 20.87 -13.41 3.58
N THR A 152 19.85 -12.84 4.24
CA THR A 152 18.84 -13.61 4.97
C THR A 152 18.08 -14.56 4.03
N PHE A 153 17.59 -14.04 2.90
CA PHE A 153 16.86 -14.85 1.92
C PHE A 153 17.73 -15.98 1.34
N MET A 154 18.97 -15.70 0.97
CA MET A 154 19.90 -16.70 0.41
C MET A 154 20.30 -17.75 1.44
N ASN A 155 20.53 -17.36 2.70
CA ASN A 155 20.90 -18.27 3.77
C ASN A 155 19.74 -19.22 4.11
N GLY A 156 18.50 -18.73 4.11
CA GLY A 156 17.32 -19.53 4.40
C GLY A 156 16.90 -20.51 3.29
N LEU A 157 17.47 -20.41 2.08
CA LEU A 157 17.22 -21.40 1.02
C LEU A 157 17.79 -22.77 1.41
N LYS A 158 17.12 -23.83 0.94
CA LYS A 158 17.66 -25.19 0.96
C LYS A 158 18.94 -25.27 0.16
N ASP A 159 19.84 -26.12 0.61
CA ASP A 159 21.03 -26.45 -0.17
C ASP A 159 20.63 -27.11 -1.49
N GLY A 160 21.21 -26.62 -2.58
CA GLY A 160 20.87 -27.05 -3.93
C GLY A 160 21.29 -26.03 -4.99
N PRO A 161 20.98 -26.33 -6.27
CA PRO A 161 21.46 -25.52 -7.40
C PRO A 161 21.07 -24.05 -7.33
N VAL A 162 19.84 -23.76 -6.89
CA VAL A 162 19.32 -22.39 -6.76
C VAL A 162 20.16 -21.57 -5.77
N LYS A 163 20.39 -22.11 -4.57
CA LYS A 163 21.23 -21.46 -3.55
C LYS A 163 22.65 -21.27 -4.07
N THR A 164 23.26 -22.31 -4.65
CA THR A 164 24.61 -22.22 -5.23
C THR A 164 24.69 -21.16 -6.32
N TYR A 165 23.70 -21.06 -7.20
CA TYR A 165 23.65 -20.05 -8.25
C TYR A 165 23.59 -18.63 -7.67
N LEU A 166 22.71 -18.39 -6.70
CA LEU A 166 22.57 -17.09 -6.04
C LEU A 166 23.85 -16.64 -5.33
N PHE A 167 24.58 -17.56 -4.68
CA PHE A 167 25.87 -17.23 -4.05
C PHE A 167 26.97 -16.87 -5.06
N ARG A 168 26.82 -17.27 -6.33
CA ARG A 168 27.75 -16.89 -7.41
C ARG A 168 27.40 -15.53 -8.01
N GLU A 169 26.11 -15.28 -8.24
CA GLU A 169 25.63 -14.01 -8.81
C GLU A 169 25.64 -12.86 -7.79
N TYR A 170 25.41 -13.18 -6.51
CA TYR A 170 25.34 -12.24 -5.39
C TYR A 170 24.52 -10.97 -5.70
N PRO A 171 23.20 -11.11 -5.87
CA PRO A 171 22.30 -10.01 -6.26
C PRO A 171 22.31 -8.86 -5.25
N SER A 172 22.10 -7.63 -5.72
CA SER A 172 22.12 -6.43 -4.88
C SER A 172 20.80 -6.11 -4.16
N THR A 173 19.70 -6.77 -4.53
CA THR A 173 18.37 -6.56 -3.93
C THR A 173 17.64 -7.88 -3.71
N LEU A 174 16.70 -7.89 -2.76
CA LEU A 174 15.87 -9.05 -2.49
C LEU A 174 15.05 -9.48 -3.72
N GLU A 175 14.51 -8.52 -4.47
CA GLU A 175 13.71 -8.83 -5.66
C GLU A 175 14.56 -9.41 -6.79
N SER A 176 15.80 -8.95 -6.96
CA SER A 176 16.75 -9.58 -7.88
C SER A 176 17.06 -11.01 -7.44
N ALA A 177 17.28 -11.24 -6.14
CA ALA A 177 17.52 -12.58 -5.60
C ALA A 177 16.32 -13.51 -5.83
N ILE A 178 15.10 -13.03 -5.60
CA ILE A 178 13.89 -13.81 -5.87
C ILE A 178 13.74 -14.10 -7.36
N THR A 179 14.01 -13.13 -8.23
CA THR A 179 13.91 -13.30 -9.69
C THR A 179 14.87 -14.37 -10.19
N LEU A 180 16.12 -14.39 -9.69
CA LEU A 180 17.11 -15.41 -10.03
C LEU A 180 16.81 -16.80 -9.42
N ALA A 181 15.96 -16.85 -8.39
CA ALA A 181 15.59 -18.09 -7.72
C ALA A 181 14.44 -18.86 -8.39
N MET A 182 13.67 -18.17 -9.25
CA MET A 182 12.50 -18.70 -9.97
C MET A 182 12.87 -19.14 -11.39
#